data_AF-A0A967U077-F1
#
_entry.id   AF-A0A967U077-F1
#
_cell.length_a   1.000
_cell.length_b   1.000
_cell.length_c   1.000
_cell.angle_alpha   90.00
_cell.angle_beta   90.00
_cell.angle_gamma   90.00
#
_symmetry.space_group_name_H-M   'P 1'
#
loop_
_entity.id
_entity.type
_entity.pdbx_description
1 polymer ?
#
loop_
_entity_poly.entity_id
_entity_poly.type
_entity_poly.pdbx_seq_one_letter_code
_entity_poly.pdbx_strand_id
1 'polypeptide(L)' 'MSDSRILAQEELSRAALGRDAAVAIGVFDGVHQGHRYLIDRLVERARQEGLATMVVTFHPHPRLVVQP' A
#
# COMPACT_ATOMS: atom_id res chain seq x y z
N MET A 1 -12.59 16.40 -12.62
CA MET A 1 -12.93 15.92 -11.26
C MET A 1 -12.58 14.44 -11.27
N SER A 2 -11.39 14.09 -10.81
CA SER A 2 -10.75 12.79 -11.04
C SER A 2 -11.35 11.72 -10.12
N ASP A 3 -11.63 10.54 -10.68
CA ASP A 3 -12.20 9.37 -10.01
C ASP A 3 -11.38 8.95 -8.78
N SER A 4 -11.89 9.25 -7.59
CA SER A 4 -11.47 8.58 -6.36
C SER A 4 -12.07 7.18 -6.35
N ARG A 5 -11.34 6.19 -6.84
CA ARG A 5 -11.79 4.79 -6.82
C ARG A 5 -11.44 4.14 -5.50
N ILE A 6 -12.44 3.80 -4.69
CA ILE A 6 -12.28 2.89 -3.55
C ILE A 6 -12.03 1.49 -4.13
N LEU A 7 -10.87 0.90 -3.83
CA LEU A 7 -10.62 -0.49 -4.20
C LEU A 7 -11.56 -1.39 -3.41
N ALA A 8 -12.37 -2.18 -4.11
CA ALA A 8 -13.22 -3.18 -3.49
C ALA A 8 -12.37 -4.34 -2.93
N GLN A 9 -12.92 -5.09 -1.98
CA GLN A 9 -12.24 -6.24 -1.36
C GLN A 9 -11.73 -7.27 -2.39
N GLU A 10 -12.45 -7.46 -3.50
CA GLU A 10 -12.04 -8.34 -4.60
C GLU A 10 -10.77 -7.85 -5.32
N GLU A 11 -10.58 -6.54 -5.46
CA GLU A 11 -9.41 -5.99 -6.13
C GLU A 11 -8.15 -6.12 -5.26
N LEU A 12 -8.29 -5.92 -3.95
CA LEU A 12 -7.21 -6.15 -2.99
C LEU A 12 -6.84 -7.64 -2.92
N SER A 13 -7.83 -8.53 -2.89
CA SER A 13 -7.59 -9.98 -2.91
C SER A 13 -6.89 -10.42 -4.20
N ARG A 14 -7.30 -9.87 -5.36
CA ARG A 14 -6.62 -10.11 -6.64
C ARG A 14 -5.19 -9.58 -6.64
N ALA A 15 -4.95 -8.39 -6.12
CA ALA A 15 -3.60 -7.82 -6.00
C ALA A 15 -2.69 -8.67 -5.10
N ALA A 16 -3.26 -9.28 -4.06
CA ALA A 16 -2.57 -10.24 -3.20
C ALA A 16 -2.50 -11.66 -3.77
N LEU A 17 -2.97 -11.89 -5.00
CA LEU A 17 -3.03 -13.20 -5.66
C LEU A 17 -3.80 -14.27 -4.85
N GLY A 18 -4.85 -13.86 -4.12
CA GLY A 18 -5.66 -14.74 -3.29
C GLY A 18 -4.95 -15.22 -2.01
N ARG A 19 -3.84 -14.59 -1.63
CA ARG A 19 -3.11 -14.87 -0.38
C ARG A 19 -3.44 -13.81 0.66
N ASP A 20 -3.35 -14.19 1.93
CA ASP A 20 -3.26 -13.21 3.01
C ASP A 20 -2.01 -12.34 2.81
N ALA A 21 -2.12 -11.04 3.09
CA ALA A 21 -1.07 -10.08 2.79
C ALA A 21 -0.74 -9.21 4.01
N ALA A 22 0.55 -8.98 4.23
CA ALA A 22 1.01 -7.89 5.06
C ALA A 22 1.00 -6.61 4.20
N VAL A 23 0.39 -5.54 4.72
CA VAL A 23 0.16 -4.31 3.95
C VAL A 23 0.77 -3.10 4.66
N ALA A 24 1.51 -2.28 3.92
CA ALA A 24 1.86 -0.93 4.35
C ALA A 24 1.03 0.10 3.56
N ILE A 25 0.46 1.07 4.26
CA ILE A 25 -0.41 2.11 3.69
C ILE A 25 0.21 3.48 3.95
N GLY A 26 0.38 4.29 2.90
CA GLY A 26 1.01 5.60 3.03
C GLY A 26 1.15 6.35 1.71
N VAL A 27 1.55 7.62 1.79
CA VAL A 27 1.76 8.47 0.60
C VAL A 27 2.99 8.01 -0.19
N PHE A 28 4.04 7.52 0.48
CA PHE A 28 5.26 7.00 -0.15
C PHE A 28 5.96 7.92 -1.18
N ASP A 29 5.65 9.22 -1.18
CA ASP A 29 6.26 10.21 -2.09
C ASP A 29 7.76 10.37 -1.78
N GLY A 30 8.61 10.08 -2.76
CA GLY A 30 10.07 10.12 -2.66
C GLY A 30 10.77 8.89 -2.03
N VAL A 31 10.02 7.91 -1.49
CA VAL A 31 10.55 6.61 -0.95
C VAL A 31 11.91 6.75 -0.22
N HIS A 32 12.00 7.72 0.70
CA HIS A 32 13.22 8.00 1.46
C HIS A 32 13.59 6.87 2.44
N GLN A 33 14.66 7.05 3.22
CA GLN A 33 15.19 6.02 4.13
C GLN A 33 14.13 5.45 5.10
N GLY A 34 13.28 6.30 5.68
CA GLY A 34 12.17 5.82 6.52
C GLY A 34 11.17 4.91 5.80
N HIS A 35 10.80 5.21 4.55
CA HIS A 35 9.93 4.35 3.75
C HIS A 35 10.60 3.03 3.40
N ARG A 36 11.88 3.06 3.01
CA ARG A 36 12.67 1.85 2.73
C ARG A 36 12.71 0.94 3.95
N TYR A 37 13.04 1.50 5.12
CA TYR A 37 13.03 0.75 6.38
C TYR A 37 11.67 0.10 6.65
N LEU A 38 10.56 0.82 6.49
CA LEU A 38 9.22 0.27 6.69
C LEU A 38 8.90 -0.87 5.71
N ILE A 39 9.27 -0.71 4.43
CA ILE A 39 9.05 -1.73 3.39
C ILE A 39 9.91 -2.97 3.66
N ASP A 40 11.17 -2.79 4.04
CA ASP A 40 12.07 -3.91 4.35
C ASP A 40 11.54 -4.74 5.52
N ARG A 41 11.05 -4.07 6.58
CA ARG A 41 10.41 -4.73 7.73
C ARG A 41 9.12 -5.44 7.36
N LEU A 42 8.32 -4.85 6.47
CA LEU A 42 7.11 -5.48 5.94
C LEU A 42 7.43 -6.79 5.22
N VAL A 43 8.41 -6.76 4.29
CA VAL A 43 8.85 -7.93 3.52
C VAL A 43 9.40 -9.01 4.45
N GLU A 44 10.25 -8.62 5.40
CA GLU A 44 10.84 -9.55 6.37
C GLU A 44 9.74 -10.27 7.17
N ARG A 45 8.77 -9.53 7.69
CA ARG A 45 7.66 -10.10 8.46
C ARG A 45 6.74 -10.98 7.61
N ALA A 46 6.36 -10.49 6.42
CA ALA A 46 5.51 -11.24 5.50
C ALA A 46 6.13 -12.59 5.12
N ARG A 47 7.46 -12.60 4.89
CA ARG A 47 8.19 -13.83 4.59
C ARG A 47 8.17 -14.83 5.76
N GLN A 48 8.32 -14.35 6.99
CA GLN A 48 8.27 -15.20 8.19
C GLN A 48 6.90 -15.84 8.38
N GLU A 49 5.83 -15.14 7.98
CA GLU A 49 4.44 -15.59 8.15
C GLU A 49 3.84 -16.24 6.89
N GLY A 50 4.60 -16.34 5.79
CA GLY A 50 4.10 -16.89 4.53
C GLY A 50 3.08 -16.01 3.80
N LEU A 51 3.02 -14.73 4.13
CA LEU A 51 2.09 -13.74 3.56
C LEU A 51 2.61 -13.16 2.24
N ALA A 52 1.70 -12.65 1.42
CA ALA A 52 2.05 -11.72 0.35
C ALA A 52 2.48 -10.36 0.94
N THR A 53 3.19 -9.56 0.15
CA THR A 53 3.59 -8.20 0.53
C THR A 53 2.91 -7.21 -0.39
N MET A 54 2.27 -6.18 0.16
CA MET A 54 1.58 -5.15 -0.61
C MET A 54 1.83 -3.75 -0.04
N VAL A 55 1.96 -2.77 -0.94
CA VAL A 55 1.95 -1.35 -0.60
C VAL A 55 0.72 -0.71 -1.20
N VAL A 56 -0.05 0.01 -0.38
CA VAL A 56 -1.17 0.83 -0.81
C VAL A 56 -0.79 2.29 -0.69
N THR A 57 -0.97 3.03 -1.77
CA THR A 57 -0.66 4.46 -1.84
C THR A 57 -1.80 5.26 -2.44
N PHE A 58 -1.67 6.58 -2.45
CA PHE A 58 -2.73 7.52 -2.79
C PHE A 58 -2.39 8.30 -4.04
N HIS A 59 -3.33 8.33 -4.98
CA HIS A 59 -3.28 9.20 -6.15
C HIS A 59 -4.67 9.79 -6.43
N PRO A 60 -4.81 11.11 -6.60
CA PRO A 60 -3.80 12.15 -6.43
C PRO A 60 -3.32 12.28 -4.97
N HIS A 61 -2.24 13.03 -4.73
CA HIS A 61 -1.71 13.21 -3.37
C HIS A 61 -2.82 13.71 -2.42
N PRO A 62 -3.02 13.12 -1.22
CA PRO A 62 -4.20 13.38 -0.37
C PRO A 62 -4.45 14.86 -0.06
N ARG A 63 -3.37 15.65 0.08
CA ARG A 63 -3.45 17.11 0.26
C ARG A 63 -4.26 17.82 -0.82
N LEU A 64 -4.17 17.39 -2.08
CA LEU A 64 -4.90 17.98 -3.21
C LEU A 64 -6.42 17.71 -3.15
N VAL A 65 -6.84 16.74 -2.33
CA VAL A 65 -8.25 16.34 -2.20
C VAL A 65 -8.86 16.90 -0.91
N VAL A 66 -8.13 16.85 0.20
CA VAL A 66 -8.64 17.23 1.54
C VAL A 66 -8.53 18.73 1.81
N GLN A 67 -7.56 19.43 1.20
CA GLN A 67 -7.37 20.88 1.30
C GLN A 67 -7.05 21.45 -0.10
N PRO A 68 -8.09 21.69 -0.93
CA PRO A 68 -7.90 22.23 -2.27
C PRO A 68 -7.43 23.70 -2.24
#